data_AF-A0A244E4C6-F1
#
_entry.id   AF-A0A244E4C6-F1
#
_cell.length_a   1.000
_cell.length_b   1.000
_cell.length_c   1.000
_cell.angle_alpha   90.00
_cell.angle_beta   90.00
_cell.angle_gamma   90.00
#
_symmetry.space_group_name_H-M   'P 1'
#
loop_
_entity.id
_entity.type
_entity.pdbx_description
1 polymer ?
#
loop_
_entity_poly.entity_id
_entity_poly.type
_entity_poly.pdbx_seq_one_letter_code
_entity_poly.pdbx_strand_id
1 'polypeptide(L)'
;MLNGKVHIMILASLAAYLSACTGRTPEQPGDTPSPKLVELINGAIAREIAAMDPALRPGLLPQAGEQARRWLQEISQVVARCRYGPGNNAKSNLLEYDIVLASGEQITGVYSGQRCYYPVAKPLVMRVQFQGGQVREVTTDGRERERPVDASLGEIQQFAERVLRADWKRNPARYFRPAKSSDDVAREWDMRKP
;
A
#
# COMPACT_ATOMS: atom_id res chain seq x y z
N MET A 1 -9.46 42.37 -21.54
CA MET A 1 -9.48 41.24 -20.59
C MET A 1 -8.46 40.19 -21.04
N LEU A 2 -7.17 40.33 -20.69
CA LEU A 2 -6.13 39.38 -21.12
C LEU A 2 -4.94 39.26 -20.15
N ASN A 3 -5.12 39.61 -18.86
CA ASN A 3 -4.02 39.60 -17.86
C ASN A 3 -4.10 38.48 -16.80
N GLY A 4 -5.16 37.66 -16.78
CA GLY A 4 -5.34 36.65 -15.72
C GLY A 4 -4.63 35.32 -15.95
N LYS A 5 -4.50 34.87 -17.21
CA LYS A 5 -4.00 33.52 -17.53
C LYS A 5 -2.48 33.38 -17.39
N VAL A 6 -1.73 34.46 -17.65
CA VAL A 6 -0.26 34.45 -17.59
C VAL A 6 0.23 34.37 -16.13
N HIS A 7 -0.46 35.03 -15.20
CA HIS A 7 -0.10 34.98 -13.78
C HIS A 7 -0.34 33.61 -13.13
N ILE A 8 -1.39 32.89 -13.54
CA ILE A 8 -1.69 31.53 -13.03
C ILE A 8 -0.63 30.52 -13.50
N MET A 9 -0.18 30.59 -14.76
CA MET A 9 0.88 29.71 -15.26
C MET A 9 2.23 29.95 -14.56
N ILE A 10 2.57 31.20 -14.24
CA ILE A 10 3.84 31.53 -13.57
C ILE A 10 3.83 31.03 -12.12
N LEU A 11 2.71 31.13 -11.40
CA LEU A 11 2.57 30.61 -10.04
C LEU A 11 2.65 29.08 -9.96
N ALA A 12 2.03 28.36 -10.91
CA ALA A 12 2.11 26.90 -10.98
C ALA A 12 3.55 26.41 -11.26
N SER A 13 4.27 27.14 -12.11
CA SER A 13 5.67 26.87 -12.43
C SER A 13 6.58 27.09 -11.22
N LEU A 14 6.37 28.19 -10.47
CA LEU A 14 7.17 28.51 -9.28
C LEU A 14 6.96 27.50 -8.15
N ALA A 15 5.73 26.99 -7.95
CA ALA A 15 5.43 25.95 -6.98
C ALA A 15 6.12 24.62 -7.33
N ALA A 16 6.15 24.24 -8.62
CA ALA A 16 6.87 23.06 -9.08
C ALA A 16 8.39 23.18 -8.87
N TYR A 17 8.97 24.36 -9.11
CA TYR A 17 10.40 24.62 -8.88
C TYR A 17 10.77 24.62 -7.38
N LEU A 18 9.96 25.22 -6.51
CA LEU A 18 10.21 25.22 -5.05
C LEU A 18 10.05 23.82 -4.43
N SER A 19 9.12 23.01 -4.96
CA SER A 19 8.94 21.61 -4.55
C SER A 19 10.12 20.72 -4.97
N ALA A 20 10.71 20.96 -6.14
CA ALA A 20 11.88 20.22 -6.61
C ALA A 20 13.15 20.47 -5.77
N CYS A 21 13.32 21.68 -5.21
CA CYS A 21 14.51 22.04 -4.44
C CYS A 21 14.52 21.54 -2.98
N THR A 22 13.39 21.11 -2.43
CA THR A 22 13.31 20.70 -1.01
C THR A 22 13.42 19.19 -0.78
N GLY A 23 13.42 18.38 -1.84
CA GLY A 23 13.34 16.92 -1.72
C GLY A 23 12.07 16.47 -0.98
N ARG A 24 11.02 17.29 -0.99
CA ARG A 24 9.73 17.03 -0.32
C ARG A 24 8.63 16.57 -1.27
N THR A 25 8.93 16.40 -2.55
CA THR A 25 8.00 15.81 -3.50
C THR A 25 7.92 14.30 -3.31
N PRO A 26 6.70 13.74 -3.21
CA PRO A 26 6.52 12.31 -3.29
C PRO A 26 7.05 11.78 -4.60
N GLU A 27 7.81 10.70 -4.52
CA GLU A 27 8.32 10.03 -5.71
C GLU A 27 7.17 9.49 -6.54
N GLN A 28 7.31 9.51 -7.87
CA GLN A 28 6.34 8.94 -8.79
C GLN A 28 6.92 7.69 -9.44
N PRO A 29 6.13 6.61 -9.59
CA PRO A 29 6.54 5.48 -10.41
C PRO A 29 6.77 5.89 -11.86
N GLY A 30 7.70 5.22 -12.52
CA GLY A 30 7.82 5.30 -13.97
C GLY A 30 6.72 4.51 -14.70
N ASP A 31 6.77 4.58 -16.02
CA ASP A 31 5.75 3.99 -16.92
C ASP A 31 6.24 2.72 -17.62
N THR A 32 7.33 2.11 -17.16
CA THR A 32 7.87 0.90 -17.78
C THR A 32 7.12 -0.34 -17.29
N PRO A 33 6.46 -1.12 -18.16
CA PRO A 33 5.72 -2.31 -17.74
C PRO A 33 6.64 -3.41 -17.18
N SER A 34 6.13 -4.14 -16.18
CA SER A 34 6.81 -5.30 -15.58
C SER A 34 5.87 -6.50 -15.41
N PRO A 35 5.74 -7.37 -16.44
CA PRO A 35 4.90 -8.57 -16.37
C PRO A 35 5.30 -9.53 -15.24
N LYS A 36 6.60 -9.58 -14.89
CA LYS A 36 7.06 -10.42 -13.79
C LYS A 36 6.52 -9.95 -12.44
N LEU A 37 6.41 -8.63 -12.21
CA LEU A 37 5.80 -8.12 -10.99
C LEU A 37 4.31 -8.40 -10.93
N VAL A 38 3.58 -8.41 -12.06
CA VAL A 38 2.17 -8.82 -12.10
C VAL A 38 2.00 -10.24 -11.55
N GLU A 39 2.80 -11.19 -12.03
CA GLU A 39 2.80 -12.58 -11.57
C GLU A 39 3.10 -12.68 -10.06
N LEU A 40 4.18 -12.04 -9.62
CA LEU A 40 4.65 -12.12 -8.24
C LEU A 40 3.67 -11.48 -7.24
N ILE A 41 3.08 -10.34 -7.58
CA ILE A 41 2.12 -9.65 -6.73
C ILE A 41 0.82 -10.46 -6.63
N ASN A 42 0.29 -10.97 -7.76
CA ASN A 42 -0.89 -11.85 -7.71
C ASN A 42 -0.63 -13.09 -6.84
N GLY A 43 0.56 -13.69 -6.95
CA GLY A 43 0.96 -14.82 -6.09
C GLY A 43 1.03 -14.45 -4.60
N ALA A 44 1.59 -13.29 -4.27
CA ALA A 44 1.65 -12.80 -2.89
C ALA A 44 0.26 -12.50 -2.30
N ILE A 45 -0.62 -11.87 -3.08
CA ILE A 45 -2.01 -11.63 -2.71
C ILE A 45 -2.74 -12.95 -2.44
N ALA A 46 -2.60 -13.93 -3.33
CA ALA A 46 -3.23 -15.24 -3.16
C ALA A 46 -2.78 -15.93 -1.87
N ARG A 47 -1.48 -15.87 -1.55
CA ARG A 47 -0.95 -16.40 -0.28
C ARG A 47 -1.50 -15.66 0.94
N GLU A 48 -1.57 -14.34 0.91
CA GLU A 48 -2.12 -13.57 2.04
C GLU A 48 -3.59 -13.88 2.28
N ILE A 49 -4.39 -14.04 1.21
CA ILE A 49 -5.80 -14.44 1.30
C ILE A 49 -5.91 -15.87 1.85
N ALA A 50 -5.09 -16.81 1.38
CA ALA A 50 -5.08 -18.18 1.90
C ALA A 50 -4.73 -18.22 3.38
N ALA A 51 -3.86 -17.34 3.85
CA ALA A 51 -3.54 -17.19 5.26
C ALA A 51 -4.68 -16.54 6.09
N MET A 52 -5.77 -16.06 5.48
CA MET A 52 -6.96 -15.53 6.19
C MET A 52 -7.92 -16.64 6.64
N ASP A 53 -7.37 -17.78 7.03
CA ASP A 53 -8.11 -18.87 7.65
C ASP A 53 -8.12 -18.66 9.18
N PRO A 54 -9.29 -18.67 9.86
CA PRO A 54 -9.36 -18.62 11.32
C PRO A 54 -8.54 -19.70 12.04
N ALA A 55 -8.28 -20.85 11.41
CA ALA A 55 -7.41 -21.89 11.94
C ALA A 55 -5.94 -21.47 11.96
N LEU A 56 -5.50 -20.64 11.00
CA LEU A 56 -4.14 -20.13 10.90
C LEU A 56 -3.96 -18.78 11.63
N ARG A 57 -5.01 -17.96 11.67
CA ARG A 57 -5.04 -16.65 12.33
C ARG A 57 -6.27 -16.55 13.24
N PRO A 58 -6.19 -17.04 14.49
CA PRO A 58 -7.27 -16.96 15.45
C PRO A 58 -7.80 -15.53 15.62
N GLY A 59 -9.11 -15.39 15.70
CA GLY A 59 -9.81 -14.10 15.82
C GLY A 59 -10.43 -13.61 14.50
N LEU A 60 -9.98 -14.12 13.35
CA LEU A 60 -10.66 -13.88 12.07
C LEU A 60 -12.03 -14.56 12.02
N LEU A 61 -12.94 -13.95 11.26
CA LEU A 61 -14.19 -14.55 10.85
C LEU A 61 -13.95 -15.53 9.69
N PRO A 62 -14.74 -16.62 9.57
CA PRO A 62 -14.62 -17.57 8.46
C PRO A 62 -14.69 -16.93 7.06
N GLN A 63 -15.46 -15.85 6.92
CA GLN A 63 -15.61 -15.11 5.67
C GLN A 63 -14.47 -14.12 5.37
N ALA A 64 -13.44 -14.00 6.21
CA ALA A 64 -12.39 -12.97 6.06
C ALA A 64 -11.71 -13.01 4.68
N GLY A 65 -11.39 -14.20 4.16
CA GLY A 65 -10.82 -14.36 2.83
C GLY A 65 -11.75 -13.91 1.69
N GLU A 66 -13.07 -14.09 1.83
CA GLU A 66 -14.03 -13.57 0.85
C GLU A 66 -14.12 -12.05 0.90
N GLN A 67 -14.12 -11.47 2.10
CA GLN A 67 -14.13 -10.01 2.27
C GLN A 67 -12.88 -9.38 1.66
N ALA A 68 -11.72 -10.01 1.82
CA ALA A 68 -10.48 -9.58 1.16
C ALA A 68 -10.58 -9.61 -0.37
N ARG A 69 -11.20 -10.63 -0.97
CA ARG A 69 -11.42 -10.69 -2.42
C ARG A 69 -12.37 -9.58 -2.90
N ARG A 70 -13.44 -9.30 -2.16
CA ARG A 70 -14.36 -8.20 -2.47
C ARG A 70 -13.65 -6.85 -2.39
N TRP A 71 -12.86 -6.62 -1.35
CA TRP A 71 -12.03 -5.43 -1.22
C TRP A 71 -11.12 -5.20 -2.44
N LEU A 72 -10.44 -6.25 -2.93
CA LEU A 72 -9.61 -6.13 -4.12
C LEU A 72 -10.40 -5.75 -5.37
N GLN A 73 -11.67 -6.16 -5.49
CA GLN A 73 -12.53 -5.77 -6.62
C GLN A 73 -12.90 -4.28 -6.59
N GLU A 74 -12.84 -3.64 -5.43
CA GLU A 74 -13.09 -2.21 -5.27
C GLU A 74 -11.87 -1.36 -5.62
N ILE A 75 -10.66 -1.94 -5.65
CA ILE A 75 -9.43 -1.22 -5.97
C ILE A 75 -9.28 -1.10 -7.48
N SER A 76 -8.98 0.11 -7.96
CA SER A 76 -8.58 0.37 -9.34
C SER A 76 -7.05 0.45 -9.48
N GLN A 77 -6.40 1.10 -8.51
CA GLN A 77 -4.95 1.33 -8.57
C GLN A 77 -4.33 1.36 -7.17
N VAL A 78 -3.09 0.93 -7.06
CA VAL A 78 -2.22 1.22 -5.91
C VAL A 78 -0.91 1.82 -6.39
N VAL A 79 -0.49 2.92 -5.79
CA VAL A 79 0.82 3.54 -6.02
C VAL A 79 1.70 3.29 -4.80
N ALA A 80 2.76 2.51 -4.99
CA ALA A 80 3.85 2.40 -4.02
C ALA A 80 4.89 3.47 -4.32
N ARG A 81 5.15 4.33 -3.33
CA ARG A 81 6.08 5.45 -3.48
C ARG A 81 6.77 5.80 -2.18
N CYS A 82 7.95 6.38 -2.30
CA CYS A 82 8.56 7.07 -1.17
C CYS A 82 7.83 8.38 -0.90
N ARG A 83 7.65 8.69 0.38
CA ARG A 83 7.14 9.99 0.84
C ARG A 83 7.98 11.14 0.28
N TYR A 84 9.30 10.91 0.14
CA TYR A 84 10.26 11.85 -0.41
C TYR A 84 11.16 11.15 -1.44
N GLY A 85 11.59 11.90 -2.46
CA GLY A 85 12.44 11.36 -3.54
C GLY A 85 13.84 10.89 -3.12
N PRO A 86 14.64 10.37 -4.08
CA PRO A 86 15.93 9.71 -3.85
C PRO A 86 17.00 10.49 -3.07
N GLY A 87 16.93 11.83 -3.06
CA GLY A 87 17.85 12.67 -2.31
C GLY A 87 17.57 12.75 -0.80
N ASN A 88 16.50 12.11 -0.30
CA ASN A 88 16.06 12.27 1.08
C ASN A 88 16.33 11.01 1.92
N ASN A 89 17.29 11.11 2.85
CA ASN A 89 17.68 10.03 3.78
C ASN A 89 17.03 10.13 5.16
N ALA A 90 16.04 11.01 5.36
CA ALA A 90 15.42 11.24 6.66
C ALA A 90 14.73 9.99 7.22
N LYS A 91 14.58 9.93 8.55
CA LYS A 91 13.80 8.87 9.22
C LYS A 91 12.33 8.86 8.82
N SER A 92 11.83 10.02 8.40
CA SER A 92 10.48 10.23 7.93
C SER A 92 10.27 9.93 6.44
N ASN A 93 11.33 9.55 5.68
CA ASN A 93 11.15 9.07 4.31
C ASN A 93 10.65 7.62 4.33
N LEU A 94 9.34 7.46 4.33
CA LEU A 94 8.67 6.17 4.41
C LEU A 94 8.25 5.70 3.02
N LEU A 95 8.29 4.38 2.80
CA LEU A 95 7.59 3.78 1.68
C LEU A 95 6.10 3.69 2.04
N GLU A 96 5.25 4.23 1.20
CA GLU A 96 3.82 4.37 1.40
C GLU A 96 3.05 3.83 0.20
N TYR A 97 1.81 3.41 0.46
CA TYR A 97 0.86 3.02 -0.56
C TYR A 97 -0.29 4.03 -0.60
N ASP A 98 -0.57 4.55 -1.79
CA ASP A 98 -1.80 5.28 -2.07
C ASP A 98 -2.73 4.36 -2.85
N ILE A 99 -3.90 4.06 -2.29
CA ILE A 99 -4.90 3.17 -2.87
C ILE A 99 -6.01 4.02 -3.46
N VAL A 100 -6.32 3.81 -4.73
CA VAL A 100 -7.43 4.44 -5.44
C VAL A 100 -8.50 3.37 -5.68
N LEU A 101 -9.73 3.68 -5.29
CA LEU A 101 -10.88 2.82 -5.52
C LEU A 101 -11.50 3.09 -6.89
N ALA A 102 -12.25 2.12 -7.41
CA ALA A 102 -13.02 2.26 -8.64
C ALA A 102 -14.08 3.39 -8.53
N SER A 103 -14.50 3.73 -7.32
CA SER A 103 -15.37 4.89 -7.03
C SER A 103 -14.66 6.25 -7.17
N GLY A 104 -13.32 6.26 -7.26
CA GLY A 104 -12.50 7.47 -7.22
C GLY A 104 -12.04 7.89 -5.82
N GLU A 105 -12.52 7.25 -4.75
CA GLU A 105 -12.02 7.47 -3.40
C GLU A 105 -10.52 7.12 -3.30
N GLN A 106 -9.76 7.91 -2.53
CA GLN A 106 -8.34 7.68 -2.30
C GLN A 106 -8.04 7.46 -0.82
N ILE A 107 -7.28 6.42 -0.52
CA ILE A 107 -6.65 6.19 0.78
C ILE A 107 -5.16 6.45 0.61
N THR A 108 -4.66 7.55 1.17
CA THR A 108 -3.27 7.96 0.99
C THR A 108 -2.40 7.66 2.20
N GLY A 109 -1.10 7.48 1.98
CA GLY A 109 -0.12 7.37 3.06
C GLY A 109 -0.23 6.08 3.88
N VAL A 110 -0.70 4.98 3.29
CA VAL A 110 -0.71 3.67 3.97
C VAL A 110 0.73 3.22 4.16
N TYR A 111 1.23 3.26 5.39
CA TYR A 111 2.61 2.91 5.67
C TYR A 111 2.91 1.44 5.37
N SER A 112 3.95 1.20 4.57
CA SER A 112 4.41 -0.15 4.20
C SER A 112 5.00 -0.94 5.37
N GLY A 113 5.56 -0.25 6.37
CA GLY A 113 6.47 -0.85 7.36
C GLY A 113 7.94 -0.56 7.09
N GLN A 114 8.27 0.02 5.92
CA GLN A 114 9.64 0.25 5.48
C GLN A 114 9.96 1.73 5.28
N ARG A 115 11.23 2.05 5.49
CA ARG A 115 11.80 3.34 5.13
C ARG A 115 12.42 3.27 3.74
N CYS A 116 12.34 4.36 3.01
CA CYS A 116 13.09 4.51 1.77
C CYS A 116 14.54 4.86 2.10
N TYR A 117 15.46 3.97 1.75
CA TYR A 117 16.89 4.15 2.01
C TYR A 117 17.76 3.70 0.83
N TYR A 118 17.97 4.64 -0.08
CA TYR A 118 18.63 4.47 -1.36
C TYR A 118 20.08 3.96 -1.34
N PRO A 119 20.92 4.28 -0.32
CA PRO A 119 22.30 3.81 -0.32
C PRO A 119 22.47 2.28 -0.22
N VAL A 120 21.49 1.56 0.33
CA VAL A 120 21.59 0.12 0.60
C VAL A 120 20.52 -0.68 -0.12
N ALA A 121 19.29 -0.17 -0.17
CA ALA A 121 18.18 -0.86 -0.81
C ALA A 121 17.28 0.14 -1.52
N LYS A 122 17.37 0.17 -2.85
CA LYS A 122 16.44 0.95 -3.67
C LYS A 122 15.02 0.41 -3.44
N PRO A 123 14.06 1.23 -2.98
CA PRO A 123 12.68 0.78 -2.76
C PRO A 123 11.98 0.51 -4.09
N LEU A 124 11.08 -0.46 -4.13
CA LEU A 124 10.24 -0.78 -5.28
C LEU A 124 9.10 0.24 -5.39
N VAL A 125 9.39 1.31 -6.12
CA VAL A 125 8.39 2.33 -6.48
C VAL A 125 7.66 1.84 -7.73
N MET A 126 6.34 1.68 -7.62
CA MET A 126 5.54 1.05 -8.66
C MET A 126 4.10 1.55 -8.66
N ARG A 127 3.47 1.48 -9.82
CA ARG A 127 2.02 1.65 -10.00
C ARG A 127 1.44 0.30 -10.35
N VAL A 128 0.43 -0.13 -9.61
CA VAL A 128 -0.22 -1.43 -9.75
C VAL A 128 -1.67 -1.18 -10.14
N GLN A 129 -2.07 -1.60 -11.34
CA GLN A 129 -3.45 -1.50 -11.81
C GLN A 129 -4.20 -2.79 -11.52
N PHE A 130 -5.39 -2.65 -10.96
CA PHE A 130 -6.28 -3.75 -10.62
C PHE A 130 -7.48 -3.78 -11.58
N GLN A 131 -7.92 -4.99 -11.91
CA GLN A 131 -9.15 -5.23 -12.66
C GLN A 131 -9.81 -6.51 -12.14
N GLY A 132 -11.08 -6.41 -11.73
CA GLY A 132 -11.83 -7.58 -11.23
C GLY A 132 -11.21 -8.25 -9.99
N GLY A 133 -10.45 -7.49 -9.19
CA GLY A 133 -9.76 -8.01 -8.01
C GLY A 133 -8.42 -8.70 -8.29
N GLN A 134 -7.91 -8.61 -9.52
CA GLN A 134 -6.58 -9.12 -9.89
C GLN A 134 -5.68 -7.98 -10.37
N VAL A 135 -4.37 -8.13 -10.17
CA VAL A 135 -3.39 -7.22 -10.77
C VAL A 135 -3.33 -7.48 -12.26
N ARG A 136 -3.58 -6.44 -13.05
CA ARG A 136 -3.57 -6.47 -14.51
C ARG A 136 -2.26 -5.95 -15.09
N GLU A 137 -1.74 -4.88 -14.50
CA GLU A 137 -0.52 -4.22 -14.96
C GLU A 137 0.28 -3.69 -13.77
N VAL A 138 1.60 -3.71 -13.92
CA VAL A 138 2.52 -3.03 -13.01
C VAL A 138 3.48 -2.21 -13.84
N THR A 139 3.62 -0.93 -13.53
CA THR A 139 4.65 -0.06 -14.10
C THR A 139 5.64 0.40 -13.04
N THR A 140 6.91 0.50 -13.42
CA THR A 140 8.01 0.93 -12.56
C THR A 140 8.93 1.89 -13.32
N ASP A 141 9.95 2.40 -12.64
CA ASP A 141 11.06 3.12 -13.26
C ASP A 141 12.26 2.22 -13.67
N GLY A 142 12.11 0.89 -13.56
CA GLY A 142 13.09 -0.09 -13.97
C GLY A 142 14.18 -0.44 -12.94
N ARG A 143 14.24 0.26 -11.79
CA ARG A 143 15.28 0.03 -10.76
C ARG A 143 15.28 -1.39 -10.19
N GLU A 144 14.14 -2.08 -10.26
CA GLU A 144 14.01 -3.45 -9.77
C GLU A 144 14.90 -4.43 -10.56
N ARG A 145 15.25 -4.09 -11.81
CA ARG A 145 16.02 -4.94 -12.72
C ARG A 145 17.52 -4.91 -12.46
N GLU A 146 17.97 -3.98 -11.61
CA GLU A 146 19.37 -3.91 -11.19
C GLU A 146 19.74 -4.99 -10.16
N ARG A 147 18.76 -5.76 -9.68
CA ARG A 147 18.96 -6.82 -8.67
C ARG A 147 18.20 -8.10 -9.06
N PRO A 148 18.59 -9.25 -8.51
CA PRO A 148 17.82 -10.49 -8.66
C PRO A 148 16.38 -10.31 -8.16
N VAL A 149 15.44 -11.00 -8.80
CA VAL A 149 14.01 -10.97 -8.45
C VAL A 149 13.78 -11.25 -6.97
N ASP A 150 14.56 -12.16 -6.38
CA ASP A 150 14.45 -12.55 -4.96
C ASP A 150 14.63 -11.36 -4.00
N ALA A 151 15.40 -10.34 -4.41
CA ALA A 151 15.60 -9.13 -3.61
C ALA A 151 14.32 -8.32 -3.42
N SER A 152 13.32 -8.47 -4.29
CA SER A 152 12.04 -7.77 -4.23
C SER A 152 10.94 -8.55 -3.51
N LEU A 153 11.13 -9.84 -3.23
CA LEU A 153 10.07 -10.71 -2.70
C LEU A 153 9.53 -10.23 -1.34
N GLY A 154 10.41 -9.76 -0.45
CA GLY A 154 10.00 -9.25 0.87
C GLY A 154 9.16 -7.97 0.78
N GLU A 155 9.45 -7.09 -0.18
CA GLU A 155 8.68 -5.86 -0.41
C GLU A 155 7.34 -6.18 -1.11
N ILE A 156 7.33 -7.12 -2.05
CA ILE A 156 6.12 -7.62 -2.71
C ILE A 156 5.16 -8.27 -1.69
N GLN A 157 5.69 -9.07 -0.75
CA GLN A 157 4.86 -9.67 0.30
C GLN A 157 4.26 -8.62 1.22
N GLN A 158 5.05 -7.61 1.61
CA GLN A 158 4.54 -6.49 2.41
C GLN A 158 3.51 -5.65 1.66
N PHE A 159 3.69 -5.43 0.36
CA PHE A 159 2.67 -4.79 -0.46
C PHE A 159 1.34 -5.54 -0.38
N ALA A 160 1.34 -6.85 -0.63
CA ALA A 160 0.13 -7.67 -0.59
C ALA A 160 -0.55 -7.61 0.79
N GLU A 161 0.23 -7.76 1.86
CA GLU A 161 -0.28 -7.67 3.24
C GLU A 161 -0.93 -6.31 3.51
N ARG A 162 -0.24 -5.21 3.21
CA ARG A 162 -0.69 -3.86 3.59
C ARG A 162 -1.88 -3.40 2.77
N VAL A 163 -1.94 -3.74 1.47
CA VAL A 163 -3.09 -3.43 0.61
C VAL A 163 -4.34 -4.15 1.12
N LEU A 164 -4.24 -5.43 1.47
CA LEU A 164 -5.37 -6.19 2.02
C LEU A 164 -5.79 -5.69 3.40
N ARG A 165 -4.82 -5.39 4.28
CA ARG A 165 -5.09 -4.92 5.64
C ARG A 165 -5.54 -3.46 5.71
N ALA A 166 -5.51 -2.72 4.60
CA ALA A 166 -6.12 -1.40 4.54
C ALA A 166 -7.63 -1.48 4.87
N ASP A 167 -8.36 -2.46 4.30
CA ASP A 167 -9.78 -2.63 4.64
C ASP A 167 -9.98 -3.18 6.05
N TRP A 168 -9.06 -4.01 6.55
CA TRP A 168 -9.12 -4.49 7.94
C TRP A 168 -9.16 -3.34 8.94
N LYS A 169 -8.32 -2.32 8.69
CA LYS A 169 -8.25 -1.14 9.54
C LYS A 169 -9.49 -0.26 9.41
N ARG A 170 -10.03 -0.13 8.20
CA ARG A 170 -11.22 0.71 7.93
C ARG A 170 -12.52 0.06 8.40
N ASN A 171 -12.64 -1.24 8.20
CA ASN A 171 -13.85 -2.04 8.38
C ASN A 171 -13.57 -3.31 9.21
N PRO A 172 -13.06 -3.20 10.45
CA PRO A 172 -12.62 -4.35 11.23
C PRO A 172 -13.73 -5.39 11.48
N ALA A 173 -14.99 -4.95 11.59
CA ALA A 173 -16.14 -5.84 11.79
C ALA A 173 -16.39 -6.82 10.62
N ARG A 174 -15.85 -6.56 9.42
CA ARG A 174 -15.92 -7.50 8.29
C ARG A 174 -14.97 -8.68 8.46
N TYR A 175 -13.90 -8.51 9.23
CA TYR A 175 -12.78 -9.46 9.30
C TYR A 175 -12.64 -10.13 10.65
N PHE A 176 -12.98 -9.43 11.73
CA PHE A 176 -12.74 -9.90 13.09
C PHE A 176 -14.05 -10.05 13.86
N ARG A 177 -14.05 -11.00 14.79
CA ARG A 177 -15.09 -11.01 15.83
C ARG A 177 -15.00 -9.71 16.65
N PRO A 178 -16.14 -9.19 17.14
CA PRO A 178 -16.12 -8.07 18.08
C PRO A 178 -15.15 -8.34 19.23
N ALA A 179 -14.33 -7.35 19.57
CA ALA A 179 -13.45 -7.46 20.73
C ALA A 179 -14.30 -7.63 21.99
N LYS A 180 -13.84 -8.49 22.91
CA LYS A 180 -14.45 -8.62 24.24
C LYS A 180 -14.33 -7.29 24.97
N SER A 181 -15.36 -6.93 25.74
CA SER A 181 -15.29 -5.75 26.61
C SER A 181 -14.31 -5.98 27.77
N SER A 182 -13.90 -4.90 28.45
CA SER A 182 -13.12 -5.00 29.69
C SER A 182 -13.81 -5.89 30.74
N ASP A 183 -15.14 -5.82 30.80
CA ASP A 183 -15.94 -6.55 31.78
C ASP A 183 -16.04 -8.03 31.42
N ASP A 184 -16.13 -8.37 30.12
CA ASP A 184 -16.03 -9.75 29.64
C ASP A 184 -14.68 -10.37 30.03
N VAL A 185 -13.59 -9.61 29.84
CA VAL A 185 -12.25 -10.04 30.22
C VAL A 185 -12.14 -10.19 31.73
N ALA A 186 -12.62 -9.22 32.52
CA ALA A 186 -12.60 -9.28 33.98
C ALA A 186 -13.35 -10.52 34.50
N ARG A 187 -14.55 -10.80 33.97
CA ARG A 187 -15.32 -12.02 34.30
C ARG A 187 -14.54 -13.30 33.98
N GLU A 188 -13.83 -13.36 32.86
CA GLU A 188 -13.01 -14.52 32.50
C GLU A 188 -11.86 -14.77 33.47
N TRP A 189 -11.26 -13.71 34.02
CA TRP A 189 -10.23 -13.81 35.06
C TRP A 189 -10.81 -14.20 36.42
N ASP A 190 -11.99 -13.70 36.77
CA ASP A 190 -12.66 -14.05 38.03
C ASP A 190 -13.19 -15.48 38.05
N MET A 191 -13.71 -15.99 36.92
CA MET A 191 -14.15 -17.39 36.78
C MET A 191 -12.99 -18.39 36.69
N ARG A 192 -11.75 -17.91 36.48
CA ARG A 192 -10.53 -18.74 36.47
C ARG A 192 -9.82 -18.81 37.82
N LYS A 193 -10.33 -18.15 38.86
CA LYS A 193 -9.80 -18.32 40.22
C LYS A 193 -10.10 -19.75 40.70
N PRO A 194 -9.13 -20.45 41.30
CA PRO A 194 -9.25 -21.85 41.71
C PRO A 194 -10.34 -22.08 42.76
#